data_AF-E4XAK0-F1
#
_entry.id   AF-E4XAK0-F1
#
_cell.length_a   1.000
_cell.length_b   1.000
_cell.length_c   1.000
_cell.angle_alpha   90.00
_cell.angle_beta   90.00
_cell.angle_gamma   90.00
#
_symmetry.space_group_name_H-M   'P 1'
#
loop_
_entity.id
_entity.type
_entity.pdbx_description
1 polymer ?
#
loop_
_entity_poly.entity_id
_entity_poly.type
_entity_poly.pdbx_seq_one_letter_code
_entity_poly.pdbx_strand_id
1 'polypeptide(L)'
;MDDILMEEELFGPILPIVTVDNFDDALEKVHSLEKPLAAYCFAHDKKIINRWVTEVSSGGMCINDTIMHISPETLPFGGVGESGIGAYHGKTSFQTFSHYKSVMDVGTPQFLLKKRSAPYSNDPANSAQFEWLLKQ
;
A
#
# COMPACT_ATOMS: atom_id res chain seq x y z
N MET A 1 -18.01 -1.55 -21.93
CA MET A 1 -17.47 -0.27 -21.45
C MET A 1 -16.89 0.42 -22.68
N ASP A 2 -17.70 0.48 -23.75
CA ASP A 2 -17.19 0.43 -25.13
C ASP A 2 -17.39 1.78 -25.83
N ASP A 3 -17.27 2.85 -25.04
CA ASP A 3 -17.32 4.23 -25.51
C ASP A 3 -15.94 4.84 -25.34
N ILE A 4 -15.48 5.58 -26.35
CA ILE A 4 -14.16 6.24 -26.38
C ILE A 4 -13.94 7.16 -25.18
N LEU A 5 -15.01 7.72 -24.60
CA LEU A 5 -14.94 8.56 -23.41
C LEU A 5 -14.56 7.80 -22.13
N MET A 6 -14.59 6.48 -22.14
CA MET A 6 -14.29 5.63 -20.99
C MET A 6 -12.97 4.86 -21.15
N GLU A 7 -12.27 5.04 -22.28
CA GLU A 7 -11.00 4.35 -22.57
C GLU A 7 -9.79 5.06 -21.97
N GLU A 8 -9.83 6.40 -21.91
CA GLU A 8 -8.73 7.25 -21.45
C GLU A 8 -9.19 8.24 -20.37
N GLU A 9 -8.23 8.83 -19.66
CA GLU A 9 -8.49 9.85 -18.65
C GLU A 9 -8.99 11.15 -19.30
N LEU A 10 -10.19 11.58 -18.93
CA LEU A 10 -10.91 12.67 -19.62
C LEU A 10 -10.28 14.06 -19.47
N PHE A 11 -9.62 14.36 -18.34
CA PHE A 11 -8.99 15.66 -18.02
C PHE A 11 -9.77 16.92 -18.46
N GLY A 12 -11.11 16.85 -18.45
CA GLY A 12 -11.98 17.85 -19.05
C GLY A 12 -13.34 17.93 -18.33
N PRO A 13 -14.18 18.92 -18.67
CA PRO A 13 -15.44 19.19 -17.97
C PRO A 13 -16.57 18.24 -18.43
N ILE A 14 -16.29 16.95 -18.53
CA ILE A 14 -17.22 15.90 -18.96
C ILE A 14 -17.29 14.86 -17.84
N LEU A 15 -18.51 14.49 -17.44
CA LEU A 15 -18.75 13.50 -16.39
C LEU A 15 -19.68 12.39 -16.91
N PRO A 16 -19.13 11.29 -17.45
CA PRO A 16 -19.94 10.13 -17.85
C PRO A 16 -20.59 9.49 -16.63
N ILE A 17 -21.87 9.12 -16.77
CA ILE A 17 -22.61 8.39 -15.74
C ILE A 17 -22.82 6.97 -16.23
N VAL A 18 -22.25 6.02 -15.49
CA VAL A 18 -22.38 4.59 -15.76
C VAL A 18 -23.23 3.97 -14.66
N THR A 19 -24.41 3.49 -15.03
CA THR A 19 -25.30 2.79 -14.11
C THR A 19 -24.87 1.33 -13.93
N VAL A 20 -25.13 0.80 -12.74
CA VAL A 20 -24.95 -0.61 -12.37
C VAL A 20 -26.20 -1.08 -11.63
N ASP A 21 -26.50 -2.38 -11.64
CA ASP A 21 -27.70 -2.89 -10.99
C ASP A 21 -27.52 -3.01 -9.47
N ASN A 22 -26.29 -3.31 -9.03
CA ASN A 22 -25.96 -3.44 -7.63
C ASN A 22 -24.50 -3.05 -7.33
N PHE A 23 -24.13 -3.10 -6.04
CA PHE A 23 -22.80 -2.70 -5.58
C PHE A 23 -21.68 -3.69 -5.98
N ASP A 24 -21.99 -4.98 -6.11
CA ASP A 24 -21.02 -5.98 -6.56
C ASP A 24 -20.63 -5.74 -8.02
N ASP A 25 -21.59 -5.39 -8.88
CA ASP A 25 -21.32 -5.01 -10.27
C ASP A 25 -20.42 -3.75 -10.37
N ALA A 26 -20.61 -2.78 -9.45
CA ALA A 26 -19.72 -1.63 -9.37
C ALA A 26 -18.29 -2.04 -9.01
N LEU A 27 -18.12 -2.95 -8.05
CA LEU A 27 -16.80 -3.44 -7.66
C LEU A 27 -16.12 -4.20 -8.79
N GLU A 28 -16.81 -5.12 -9.46
CA GLU A 28 -16.28 -5.85 -10.62
C GLU A 28 -15.80 -4.87 -11.71
N LYS A 29 -16.57 -3.81 -11.95
CA LYS A 29 -16.22 -2.79 -12.94
C LYS A 29 -15.05 -1.91 -12.53
N VAL A 30 -14.88 -1.60 -11.25
CA VAL A 30 -13.71 -0.88 -10.75
C VAL A 30 -12.47 -1.78 -10.81
N HIS A 31 -12.62 -3.06 -10.50
CA HIS A 31 -11.52 -4.04 -10.52
C HIS A 31 -11.05 -4.42 -11.92
N SER A 32 -11.89 -4.24 -12.95
CA SER A 32 -11.49 -4.45 -14.34
C SER A 32 -10.65 -3.31 -14.92
N LEU A 33 -10.54 -2.19 -14.21
CA LEU A 33 -9.72 -1.04 -14.58
C LEU A 33 -8.40 -1.00 -13.82
N GLU A 34 -7.46 -0.22 -14.35
CA GLU A 34 -6.23 0.10 -13.64
C GLU A 34 -6.50 0.91 -12.36
N LYS A 35 -5.62 0.73 -11.37
CA LYS A 35 -5.80 1.32 -10.04
C LYS A 35 -5.73 2.84 -10.10
N PRO A 36 -6.81 3.56 -9.73
CA PRO A 36 -6.85 5.01 -9.86
C PRO A 36 -6.07 5.71 -8.75
N LEU A 37 -5.68 6.96 -9.01
CA LEU A 37 -5.06 7.82 -8.01
C LEU A 37 -6.01 8.13 -6.85
N ALA A 38 -7.27 8.42 -7.15
CA ALA A 38 -8.30 8.71 -6.15
C ALA A 38 -9.58 7.93 -6.44
N ALA A 39 -10.22 7.44 -5.38
CA ALA A 39 -11.53 6.78 -5.45
C ALA A 39 -12.52 7.43 -4.48
N TYR A 40 -13.75 7.67 -4.93
CA TYR A 40 -14.78 8.38 -4.17
C TYR A 40 -16.01 7.50 -3.97
N CYS A 41 -16.53 7.46 -2.75
CA CYS A 41 -17.74 6.71 -2.42
C CYS A 41 -18.74 7.60 -1.69
N PHE A 42 -19.94 7.74 -2.25
CA PHE A 42 -21.05 8.46 -1.64
C PHE A 42 -22.07 7.46 -1.12
N ALA A 43 -22.12 7.28 0.20
CA ALA A 43 -22.99 6.32 0.85
C ALA A 43 -23.26 6.70 2.32
N HIS A 44 -24.43 6.28 2.82
CA HIS A 44 -24.75 6.30 4.25
C HIS A 44 -24.62 4.93 4.91
N ASP A 45 -24.76 3.85 4.14
CA ASP A 45 -24.62 2.49 4.66
C ASP A 45 -23.15 2.18 4.97
N LYS A 46 -22.86 1.95 6.25
CA LYS A 46 -21.53 1.58 6.73
C LYS A 46 -21.02 0.28 6.13
N LYS A 47 -21.90 -0.65 5.74
CA LYS A 47 -21.50 -1.89 5.07
C LYS A 47 -20.90 -1.58 3.69
N ILE A 48 -21.56 -0.74 2.90
CA ILE A 48 -21.07 -0.30 1.59
C ILE A 48 -19.74 0.44 1.75
N ILE A 49 -19.66 1.38 2.69
CA ILE A 49 -18.42 2.14 2.94
C ILE A 49 -17.27 1.21 3.32
N ASN A 50 -17.50 0.28 4.27
CA ASN A 50 -16.47 -0.64 4.70
C ASN A 50 -15.99 -1.52 3.55
N ARG A 51 -16.92 -2.08 2.77
CA ARG A 51 -16.60 -2.89 1.60
C ARG A 51 -15.79 -2.10 0.57
N TRP A 52 -16.20 -0.87 0.25
CA TRP A 52 -15.46 0.01 -0.65
C TRP A 52 -14.01 0.21 -0.19
N VAL A 53 -13.82 0.56 1.09
CA VAL A 53 -12.48 0.79 1.67
C VAL A 53 -11.62 -0.47 1.67
N THR A 54 -12.20 -1.66 1.86
CA THR A 54 -11.44 -2.91 1.94
C THR A 54 -11.21 -3.60 0.60
N GLU A 55 -12.13 -3.42 -0.35
CA GLU A 55 -12.14 -4.17 -1.61
C GLU A 55 -11.56 -3.33 -2.78
N VAL A 56 -11.57 -2.00 -2.73
CA VAL A 56 -11.01 -1.15 -3.78
C VAL A 56 -9.56 -0.77 -3.46
N SER A 57 -8.68 -0.83 -4.46
CA SER A 57 -7.29 -0.38 -4.35
C SER A 57 -7.11 0.93 -5.13
N SER A 58 -6.69 1.98 -4.45
CA SER A 58 -6.40 3.30 -5.04
C SER A 58 -5.28 4.01 -4.26
N GLY A 59 -4.75 5.10 -4.81
CA GLY A 59 -3.77 5.93 -4.11
C GLY A 59 -4.34 6.62 -2.87
N GLY A 60 -5.52 7.21 -3.00
CA GLY A 60 -6.30 7.83 -1.92
C GLY A 60 -7.80 7.60 -2.08
N MET A 61 -8.54 7.87 -1.00
CA MET A 61 -10.01 7.77 -1.01
C MET A 61 -10.68 8.90 -0.22
N CYS A 62 -11.87 9.32 -0.65
CA CYS A 62 -12.80 10.09 0.19
C CYS A 62 -14.16 9.41 0.26
N ILE A 63 -14.77 9.48 1.44
CA ILE A 63 -16.16 9.06 1.66
C ILE A 63 -17.02 10.31 1.81
N ASN A 64 -18.08 10.41 1.02
CA ASN A 64 -19.02 11.53 0.99
C ASN A 64 -18.39 12.90 0.67
N ASP A 65 -17.25 12.91 -0.01
CA ASP A 65 -16.58 14.12 -0.50
C ASP A 65 -15.66 13.76 -1.68
N THR A 66 -15.13 14.78 -2.34
CA THR A 66 -14.12 14.66 -3.40
C THR A 66 -12.91 15.55 -3.08
N ILE A 67 -11.73 15.21 -3.59
CA ILE A 67 -10.49 16.02 -3.51
C ILE A 67 -9.91 16.21 -2.09
N MET A 68 -10.73 16.36 -1.05
CA MET A 68 -10.33 16.84 0.27
C MET A 68 -9.24 16.01 0.97
N HIS A 69 -9.07 14.72 0.63
CA HIS A 69 -7.99 13.89 1.16
C HIS A 69 -6.58 14.40 0.84
N ILE A 70 -6.41 15.29 -0.14
CA ILE A 70 -5.12 15.93 -0.44
C ILE A 70 -4.74 17.03 0.56
N SER A 71 -5.71 17.59 1.30
CA SER A 71 -5.47 18.76 2.15
C SER A 71 -4.75 18.47 3.47
N PRO A 72 -5.04 17.38 4.22
CA PRO A 72 -4.38 17.13 5.50
C PRO A 72 -2.92 16.71 5.35
N GLU A 73 -1.99 17.46 5.95
CA GLU A 73 -0.55 17.18 5.93
C GLU A 73 -0.17 15.81 6.52
N THR A 74 -1.05 15.23 7.34
CA THR A 74 -0.85 13.92 7.96
C THR A 74 -1.15 12.76 7.02
N LEU A 75 -1.88 12.99 5.93
CA LEU A 75 -2.22 11.96 4.96
C LEU A 75 -1.17 11.93 3.85
N PRO A 76 -0.52 10.77 3.61
CA PRO A 76 0.33 10.59 2.45
C PRO A 76 -0.48 10.77 1.17
N PHE A 77 0.06 11.50 0.20
CA PHE A 77 -0.50 11.61 -1.13
C PHE A 77 0.43 10.93 -2.13
N GLY A 78 -0.11 9.95 -2.86
CA GLY A 78 0.64 9.11 -3.78
C GLY A 78 -0.25 8.10 -4.49
N GLY A 79 0.24 7.52 -5.58
CA GLY A 79 -0.47 6.52 -6.37
C GLY A 79 -0.10 5.08 -6.00
N VAL A 80 -0.74 4.14 -6.67
CA VAL A 80 -0.42 2.71 -6.61
C VAL A 80 -0.65 2.06 -7.97
N GLY A 81 0.30 1.24 -8.44
CA GLY A 81 0.23 0.64 -9.77
C GLY A 81 0.43 1.70 -10.85
N GLU A 82 -0.41 1.70 -11.89
CA GLU A 82 -0.32 2.67 -12.99
C GLU A 82 -0.58 4.12 -12.57
N SER A 83 -1.27 4.35 -11.43
CA SER A 83 -1.43 5.71 -10.89
C SER A 83 -0.18 6.26 -10.19
N GLY A 84 0.86 5.44 -9.99
CA GLY A 84 2.16 5.87 -9.50
C GLY A 84 2.74 5.01 -8.37
N ILE A 85 3.91 5.42 -7.88
CA ILE A 85 4.63 4.77 -6.78
C ILE A 85 5.13 5.79 -5.75
N GLY A 86 5.20 5.35 -4.50
CA GLY A 86 5.60 6.20 -3.38
C GLY A 86 4.54 7.23 -3.02
N ALA A 87 4.86 8.05 -2.01
CA ALA A 87 3.98 9.11 -1.54
C ALA A 87 4.80 10.26 -0.98
N TYR A 88 4.18 11.42 -0.87
CA TYR A 88 4.73 12.59 -0.19
C TYR A 88 3.63 13.23 0.67
N HIS A 89 3.86 14.46 1.11
CA HIS A 89 3.07 15.29 2.04
C HIS A 89 3.54 15.19 3.50
N GLY A 90 3.57 16.33 4.18
CA GLY A 90 3.99 16.48 5.59
C GLY A 90 5.24 15.67 5.94
N LYS A 91 5.11 14.81 6.95
CA LYS A 91 6.19 13.91 7.40
C LYS A 91 6.63 12.97 6.29
N THR A 92 5.70 12.42 5.49
CA THR A 92 6.01 11.49 4.41
C THR A 92 6.96 12.09 3.39
N SER A 93 6.83 13.38 3.04
CA SER A 93 7.81 14.08 2.19
C SER A 93 9.22 13.99 2.75
N PHE A 94 9.40 14.28 4.04
CA PHE A 94 10.71 14.20 4.68
C PHE A 94 11.26 12.77 4.60
N GLN A 95 10.42 11.77 4.83
CA GLN A 95 10.81 10.36 4.74
C GLN A 95 11.22 9.98 3.31
N THR A 96 10.47 10.41 2.30
CA THR A 96 10.71 10.11 0.88
C THR A 96 12.00 10.74 0.37
N PHE A 97 12.32 11.95 0.81
CA PHE A 97 13.56 12.65 0.39
C PHE A 97 14.74 12.44 1.34
N SER A 98 14.62 11.55 2.32
CA SER A 98 15.69 11.21 3.26
C SER A 98 16.21 9.80 3.04
N HIS A 99 17.51 9.61 3.24
CA HIS A 99 18.10 8.28 3.31
C HIS A 99 18.09 7.75 4.75
N TYR A 100 17.41 6.63 4.98
CA TYR A 100 17.40 5.92 6.26
C TYR A 100 18.70 5.13 6.45
N LYS A 101 19.68 5.78 7.06
CA LYS A 101 20.98 5.16 7.35
C LYS A 101 20.89 4.27 8.59
N SER A 102 20.90 2.96 8.37
CA SER A 102 21.02 1.98 9.46
C SER A 102 22.43 1.99 10.06
N VAL A 103 22.51 2.11 11.39
CA VAL A 103 23.78 2.05 12.15
C VAL A 103 23.59 1.05 13.29
N MET A 104 24.47 0.05 13.36
CA MET A 104 24.52 -0.91 14.46
C MET A 104 25.88 -0.82 15.13
N ASP A 105 25.89 -0.47 16.42
CA ASP A 105 27.06 -0.64 17.28
C ASP A 105 26.94 -2.00 17.98
N VAL A 106 27.80 -2.94 17.56
CA VAL A 106 27.80 -4.32 18.07
C VAL A 106 28.54 -4.45 19.40
N GLY A 107 29.28 -3.42 19.84
CA GLY A 107 30.19 -3.52 20.99
C GLY A 107 31.18 -4.70 20.83
N THR A 108 31.43 -5.45 21.90
CA THR A 108 32.19 -6.71 21.86
C THR A 108 31.26 -7.88 22.21
N PRO A 109 30.48 -8.42 21.25
CA PRO A 109 29.52 -9.46 21.54
C PRO A 109 30.24 -10.82 21.56
N GLN A 110 31.00 -11.08 22.62
CA GLN A 110 31.86 -12.27 22.74
C GLN A 110 31.07 -13.57 22.59
N PHE A 111 29.80 -13.59 23.00
CA PHE A 111 28.93 -14.75 22.84
C PHE A 111 28.49 -14.98 21.39
N LEU A 112 28.21 -13.91 20.62
CA LEU A 112 27.88 -14.01 19.20
C LEU A 112 29.13 -14.39 18.39
N LEU A 113 30.29 -13.83 18.72
CA LEU A 113 31.56 -14.18 18.09
C LEU A 113 31.89 -15.66 18.33
N LYS A 114 31.83 -16.15 19.58
CA LYS A 114 32.07 -17.58 19.87
C LYS A 114 31.10 -18.54 19.16
N LYS A 115 29.85 -18.13 18.96
CA LYS A 115 28.83 -18.96 18.28
C LYS A 115 28.90 -18.86 16.75
N ARG A 116 29.44 -17.75 16.20
CA ARG A 116 29.62 -17.52 14.75
C ARG A 116 31.01 -17.91 14.24
N SER A 117 32.02 -17.99 15.09
CA SER A 117 33.41 -18.29 14.70
C SER A 117 33.69 -19.79 14.73
N ALA A 118 34.47 -20.25 13.75
CA ALA A 118 35.00 -21.61 13.72
C ALA A 118 36.06 -21.84 14.82
N PRO A 119 36.32 -23.10 15.24
CA PRO A 119 35.65 -24.33 14.81
C PRO A 119 34.26 -24.49 15.43
N TYR A 120 33.29 -24.84 14.61
CA TYR A 120 31.94 -25.13 15.08
C TYR A 120 31.94 -26.45 15.85
N SER A 121 31.34 -26.44 17.04
CA SER A 121 31.18 -27.66 17.83
C SER A 121 30.23 -28.61 17.11
N ASN A 122 30.61 -29.89 16.96
CA ASN A 122 29.75 -30.98 16.47
C ASN A 122 28.73 -31.45 17.52
N ASP A 123 28.49 -30.65 18.56
CA ASP A 123 27.46 -30.90 19.56
C ASP A 123 26.07 -30.87 18.91
N PRO A 124 25.31 -32.00 18.95
CA PRO A 124 23.99 -32.10 18.32
C PRO A 124 22.99 -31.06 18.83
N ALA A 125 23.18 -30.50 20.03
CA ALA A 125 22.33 -29.43 20.55
C ALA A 125 22.54 -28.08 19.83
N ASN A 126 23.77 -27.80 19.37
CA ASN A 126 24.08 -26.56 18.66
C ASN A 126 23.73 -26.66 17.17
N SER A 127 23.94 -27.81 16.54
CA SER A 127 23.52 -28.05 15.15
C SER A 127 21.99 -28.05 15.01
N ALA A 128 21.26 -28.65 15.96
CA ALA A 128 19.80 -28.64 15.96
C ALA A 128 19.20 -27.23 16.06
N GLN A 129 19.82 -26.33 16.83
CA GLN A 129 19.38 -24.92 16.93
C GLN A 129 19.58 -24.16 15.61
N PHE A 130 20.74 -24.35 14.96
CA PHE A 130 21.02 -23.71 13.66
C PHE A 130 20.13 -24.30 12.55
N GLU A 131 19.92 -25.61 12.51
CA GLU A 131 19.01 -26.24 11.54
C GLU A 131 17.55 -25.82 11.73
N TRP A 132 17.10 -25.65 12.97
CA TRP A 132 15.76 -25.13 13.26
C TRP A 132 15.60 -23.69 12.76
N LEU A 133 16.62 -22.84 12.93
CA LEU A 133 16.66 -21.46 12.41
C LEU A 133 16.66 -21.38 10.88
N LEU A 134 17.22 -22.39 10.19
CA LEU A 134 17.30 -22.46 8.73
C LEU A 134 16.05 -23.08 8.08
N LYS A 135 15.17 -23.71 8.86
CA LYS A 135 13.92 -24.35 8.40
C LYS A 135 12.68 -23.45 8.53
N GLN A 136 12.85 -22.18 8.95
CA GLN A 136 11.83 -21.14 8.83
C GLN A 136 12.03 -20.33 7.56
#